data_AF-A0A378Y2B1-F1
#
_entry.id   AF-A0A378Y2B1-F1
#
_cell.length_a   1.000
_cell.length_b   1.000
_cell.length_c   1.000
_cell.angle_alpha   90.00
_cell.angle_beta   90.00
_cell.angle_gamma   90.00
#
_symmetry.space_group_name_H-M   'P 1'
#
loop_
_entity.id
_entity.type
_entity.pdbx_description
1 polymer ?
#
loop_
_entity_poly.entity_id
_entity_poly.type
_entity_poly.pdbx_seq_one_letter_code
_entity_poly.pdbx_strand_id
1 'polypeptide(L)'
;MSRFLVEQALKDWHGNCDGICDGIYLFGNDSVKDFYPRFGFASAPEYQCSRKAPTSNLNIKIDQLNMEEMPDLQLLKMKSADFNPYSLFSAENNEWLVLFYSTLFFKDKFFWHIPQYDTIVVADFEGDTMNCYDIFGARRHSLYYTVLYD
;
A
#
# COMPACT_ATOMS: atom_id res chain seq x y z
N MET A 1 20.02 3.97 24.27
CA MET A 1 19.24 2.71 24.19
C MET A 1 18.66 2.49 22.79
N SER A 2 17.96 3.47 22.20
CA SER A 2 17.45 3.38 20.82
C SER A 2 18.53 3.11 19.75
N ARG A 3 19.72 3.72 19.87
CA ARG A 3 20.84 3.51 18.93
C ARG A 3 21.28 2.05 18.81
N PHE A 4 21.45 1.37 19.94
CA PHE A 4 21.88 -0.03 19.97
C PHE A 4 20.86 -0.94 19.25
N LEU A 5 19.56 -0.69 19.45
CA LEU A 5 18.52 -1.48 18.80
C LEU A 5 18.54 -1.33 17.27
N VAL A 6 18.71 -0.10 16.76
CA VAL A 6 18.81 0.13 15.31
C VAL A 6 20.07 -0.51 14.74
N GLU A 7 21.21 -0.33 15.39
CA GLU A 7 22.46 -0.98 14.95
C GLU A 7 22.35 -2.50 14.95
N GLN A 8 21.69 -3.08 15.95
CA GLN A 8 21.47 -4.52 16.01
C GLN A 8 20.50 -4.99 14.91
N ALA A 9 19.38 -4.31 14.72
CA ALA A 9 18.43 -4.64 13.66
C ALA A 9 19.08 -4.58 12.26
N LEU A 10 19.91 -3.57 12.01
CA LEU A 10 20.66 -3.46 10.75
C LEU A 10 21.68 -4.59 10.61
N LYS A 11 22.40 -4.98 11.67
CA LYS A 11 23.33 -6.12 11.63
C LYS A 11 22.60 -7.43 11.34
N ASP A 12 21.49 -7.68 12.01
CA ASP A 12 20.69 -8.88 11.83
C ASP A 12 20.12 -8.93 10.41
N TRP A 13 19.71 -7.79 9.85
CA TRP A 13 19.27 -7.71 8.46
C TRP A 13 20.41 -8.03 7.48
N HIS A 14 21.58 -7.38 7.61
CA HIS A 14 22.73 -7.67 6.74
C HIS A 14 23.17 -9.14 6.84
N GLY A 15 23.08 -9.76 8.02
CA GLY A 15 23.46 -11.17 8.19
C GLY A 15 22.49 -12.17 7.54
N ASN A 16 21.22 -11.81 7.36
CA ASN A 16 20.17 -12.73 6.92
C ASN A 16 19.62 -12.44 5.51
N CYS A 17 19.77 -11.21 5.02
CA CYS A 17 19.10 -10.72 3.81
C CYS A 17 20.07 -10.18 2.74
N ASP A 18 21.39 -10.38 2.92
CA ASP A 18 22.40 -9.93 1.95
C ASP A 18 22.15 -10.54 0.56
N GLY A 19 22.02 -9.68 -0.46
CA GLY A 19 21.68 -10.06 -1.83
C GLY A 19 20.23 -10.46 -2.09
N ILE A 20 19.33 -10.42 -1.08
CA ILE A 20 17.90 -10.75 -1.22
C ILE A 20 17.02 -9.47 -1.22
N CYS A 21 17.48 -8.39 -0.60
CA CYS A 21 16.73 -7.15 -0.49
C CYS A 21 17.56 -5.95 -0.96
N ASP A 22 16.94 -5.07 -1.76
CA ASP A 22 17.60 -3.88 -2.32
C ASP A 22 17.79 -2.73 -1.31
N GLY A 23 17.11 -2.81 -0.16
CA GLY A 23 17.25 -1.82 0.90
C GLY A 23 16.25 -1.95 2.05
N ILE A 24 16.35 -1.02 2.99
CA ILE A 24 15.45 -0.88 4.15
C ILE A 24 14.89 0.53 4.13
N TYR A 25 13.58 0.66 4.38
CA TYR A 25 12.93 1.95 4.62
C TYR A 25 12.12 1.90 5.91
N LEU A 26 11.80 3.07 6.44
CA LEU A 26 10.95 3.24 7.61
C LEU A 26 10.25 4.59 7.57
N PHE A 27 9.10 4.67 8.23
CA PHE A 27 8.39 5.92 8.46
C PHE A 27 8.91 6.56 9.75
N GLY A 28 9.59 7.70 9.61
CA GLY A 28 10.07 8.51 10.74
C GLY A 28 9.09 9.64 11.03
N ASN A 29 8.69 9.82 12.28
CA ASN A 29 7.89 10.98 12.65
C ASN A 29 8.73 12.28 12.65
N ASP A 30 8.07 13.44 12.72
CA ASP A 30 8.75 14.73 12.64
C ASP A 30 9.78 14.96 13.76
N SER A 31 9.65 14.27 14.90
CA SER A 31 10.54 14.44 16.05
C SER A 31 11.84 13.66 15.95
N VAL A 32 12.02 12.80 14.94
CA VAL A 32 13.21 11.95 14.78
C VAL A 32 13.98 12.17 13.47
N LYS A 33 13.76 13.32 12.81
CA LYS A 33 14.41 13.67 11.53
C LYS A 33 15.93 13.57 11.55
N ASP A 34 16.58 13.93 12.66
CA ASP A 34 18.05 13.87 12.80
C ASP A 34 18.57 12.55 13.38
N PHE A 35 17.69 11.60 13.70
CA PHE A 35 18.07 10.33 14.32
C PHE A 35 18.49 9.29 13.29
N TYR A 36 17.63 9.00 12.31
CA TYR A 36 17.87 7.96 11.31
C TYR A 36 19.00 8.24 10.31
N PRO A 37 19.28 9.51 9.91
CA PRO A 37 20.45 9.80 9.07
C PRO A 37 21.78 9.35 9.65
N ARG A 38 21.88 9.20 10.98
CA ARG A 38 23.09 8.70 11.66
C ARG A 38 23.40 7.22 11.37
N PHE A 39 22.45 6.49 10.81
CA PHE A 39 22.59 5.07 10.44
C PHE A 39 22.61 4.86 8.91
N GLY A 40 22.71 5.94 8.13
CA GLY A 40 22.77 5.86 6.66
C GLY A 40 21.43 5.95 5.94
N PHE A 41 20.31 6.17 6.65
CA PHE A 41 19.03 6.46 6.01
C PHE A 41 19.04 7.86 5.38
N ALA A 42 18.40 8.00 4.23
CA ALA A 42 18.14 9.28 3.59
C ALA A 42 16.62 9.55 3.58
N SER A 43 16.23 10.82 3.68
CA SER A 43 14.84 11.21 3.51
C SER A 43 14.41 11.00 2.05
N ALA A 44 13.23 10.40 1.87
CA ALA A 44 12.56 10.27 0.59
C ALA A 44 11.21 11.00 0.65
N PRO A 45 10.77 11.66 -0.43
CA PRO A 45 9.45 12.29 -0.47
C PRO A 45 8.35 11.23 -0.53
N GLU A 46 7.27 11.47 0.20
CA GLU A 46 6.00 10.77 0.03
C GLU A 46 5.10 11.57 -0.92
N TYR A 47 4.35 10.87 -1.77
CA TYR A 47 3.48 11.48 -2.76
C TYR A 47 2.03 11.17 -2.46
N GLN A 48 1.20 12.20 -2.49
CA GLN A 48 -0.26 12.09 -2.49
C GLN A 48 -0.80 12.77 -3.75
N CYS A 49 -1.52 12.02 -4.57
CA CYS A 49 -2.09 12.50 -5.82
C CYS A 49 -3.59 12.74 -5.67
N SER A 50 -4.08 13.83 -6.25
CA SER A 50 -5.51 14.14 -6.31
C SER A 50 -5.90 14.52 -7.73
N ARG A 51 -7.06 14.03 -8.19
CA ARG A 51 -7.62 14.38 -9.50
C ARG A 51 -9.14 14.56 -9.37
N LYS A 52 -9.71 15.48 -10.15
CA LYS A 52 -11.18 15.56 -10.30
C LYS A 52 -11.69 14.32 -11.02
N ALA A 53 -12.69 13.67 -10.44
CA ALA A 53 -13.34 12.53 -11.08
C ALA A 53 -13.98 12.97 -12.41
N PRO A 54 -13.77 12.22 -13.52
CA PRO A 54 -14.45 12.52 -14.76
C PRO A 54 -15.96 12.32 -14.59
N THR A 55 -16.75 13.19 -15.22
CA THR A 55 -18.20 13.04 -15.32
C THR A 55 -18.53 12.03 -16.42
N SER A 56 -18.20 10.76 -16.19
CA SER A 56 -18.57 9.66 -17.08
C SER A 56 -19.35 8.59 -16.32
N ASN A 57 -20.56 8.31 -16.80
CA ASN A 57 -21.33 7.18 -16.29
C ASN A 57 -20.80 5.90 -16.94
N LEU A 58 -19.89 5.24 -16.24
CA LEU A 58 -19.39 3.93 -16.63
C LEU A 58 -20.31 2.85 -16.04
N ASN A 59 -20.84 1.98 -16.91
CA ASN A 59 -21.59 0.81 -16.47
C ASN A 59 -20.59 -0.33 -16.14
N ILE A 60 -19.93 -0.21 -14.99
CA ILE A 60 -18.95 -1.18 -14.50
C ILE A 60 -19.55 -1.93 -13.31
N LYS A 61 -19.29 -3.24 -13.26
CA LYS A 61 -19.68 -4.06 -12.11
C LYS A 61 -18.72 -3.79 -10.97
N ILE A 62 -19.26 -3.47 -9.80
CA ILE A 62 -18.48 -3.26 -8.58
C ILE A 62 -19.12 -4.11 -7.48
N ASP A 63 -18.32 -4.97 -6.86
CA ASP A 63 -18.73 -5.84 -5.77
C ASP A 63 -18.10 -5.32 -4.47
N GLN A 64 -18.91 -4.97 -3.47
CA GLN A 64 -18.39 -4.62 -2.15
C GLN A 64 -18.03 -5.89 -1.38
N LEU A 65 -16.80 -5.93 -0.87
CA LEU A 65 -16.27 -7.04 -0.08
C LEU A 65 -16.56 -6.82 1.41
N ASN A 66 -16.75 -7.91 2.13
CA ASN A 66 -16.90 -7.94 3.58
C ASN A 66 -15.63 -8.51 4.23
N MET A 67 -14.87 -7.68 4.95
CA MET A 67 -13.63 -8.09 5.62
C MET A 67 -13.85 -8.96 6.87
N GLU A 68 -15.10 -9.33 7.18
CA GLU A 68 -15.43 -10.36 8.19
C GLU A 68 -15.66 -11.74 7.56
N GLU A 69 -15.81 -11.81 6.23
CA GLU A 69 -16.08 -13.05 5.50
C GLU A 69 -14.79 -13.66 4.93
N MET A 70 -14.60 -14.96 5.20
CA MET A 70 -13.40 -15.68 4.79
C MET A 70 -13.15 -15.68 3.27
N PRO A 71 -14.16 -15.84 2.39
CA PRO A 71 -13.94 -15.77 0.94
C PRO A 71 -13.36 -14.43 0.49
N ASP A 72 -13.83 -13.33 1.07
CA ASP A 72 -13.42 -11.97 0.70
C ASP A 72 -12.01 -11.66 1.24
N LEU A 73 -11.71 -12.12 2.46
CA LEU A 73 -10.35 -12.06 3.01
C LEU A 73 -9.36 -12.87 2.16
N GLN A 74 -9.74 -14.05 1.68
CA GLN A 74 -8.91 -14.85 0.79
C GLN A 74 -8.68 -14.17 -0.55
N LEU A 75 -9.71 -13.53 -1.10
CA LEU A 75 -9.59 -12.73 -2.32
C LEU A 75 -8.61 -11.57 -2.13
N LEU A 76 -8.75 -10.80 -1.04
CA LEU A 76 -7.84 -9.72 -0.70
C LEU A 76 -6.41 -10.23 -0.56
N LYS A 77 -6.22 -11.31 0.21
CA LYS A 77 -4.91 -11.94 0.41
C LYS A 77 -4.23 -12.26 -0.92
N MET A 78 -4.96 -12.93 -1.82
CA MET A 78 -4.46 -13.30 -3.14
C MET A 78 -4.09 -12.08 -3.98
N LYS A 79 -4.89 -11.01 -3.95
CA LYS A 79 -4.61 -9.78 -4.71
C LYS A 79 -3.48 -8.94 -4.15
N SER A 80 -3.24 -9.02 -2.84
CA SER A 80 -2.15 -8.31 -2.17
C SER A 80 -0.84 -9.08 -2.09
N ALA A 81 -0.81 -10.36 -2.50
CA ALA A 81 0.39 -11.20 -2.38
C ALA A 81 1.49 -10.85 -3.39
N ASP A 82 1.09 -10.35 -4.56
CA ASP A 82 2.01 -9.94 -5.60
C ASP A 82 2.48 -8.49 -5.41
N PHE A 83 3.62 -8.15 -6.03
CA PHE A 83 4.15 -6.79 -6.07
C PHE A 83 3.07 -5.78 -6.46
N ASN A 84 2.83 -4.76 -5.62
CA ASN A 84 1.87 -3.71 -5.94
C ASN A 84 2.38 -2.94 -7.18
N PRO A 85 1.74 -3.09 -8.34
CA PRO A 85 2.23 -2.53 -9.60
C PRO A 85 2.21 -1.01 -9.64
N TYR A 86 1.55 -0.39 -8.66
CA TYR A 86 1.38 1.03 -8.52
C TYR A 86 2.41 1.67 -7.56
N SER A 87 3.25 0.86 -6.89
CA SER A 87 4.31 1.35 -6.02
C SER A 87 5.69 1.27 -6.68
N LEU A 88 6.51 2.29 -6.45
CA LEU A 88 7.95 2.29 -6.80
C LEU A 88 8.76 1.37 -5.88
N PHE A 89 8.29 1.17 -4.64
CA PHE A 89 8.85 0.27 -3.63
C PHE A 89 7.72 -0.60 -3.10
N SER A 90 7.61 -1.85 -3.57
CA SER A 90 6.69 -2.83 -2.98
C SER A 90 7.45 -3.75 -2.05
N ALA A 91 6.88 -4.00 -0.88
CA ALA A 91 7.28 -5.16 -0.09
C ALA A 91 6.74 -6.42 -0.79
N GLU A 92 7.56 -7.47 -0.83
CA GLU A 92 7.10 -8.81 -1.23
C GLU A 92 6.52 -9.55 -0.02
N ASN A 93 5.54 -10.44 -0.25
CA ASN A 93 4.94 -11.28 0.79
C ASN A 93 4.36 -10.48 1.98
N ASN A 94 3.75 -9.33 1.70
CA ASN A 94 3.14 -8.45 2.69
C ASN A 94 1.63 -8.67 2.87
N GLU A 95 1.06 -9.73 2.29
CA GLU A 95 -0.39 -9.97 2.30
C GLU A 95 -0.94 -10.13 3.73
N TRP A 96 -0.15 -10.70 4.64
CA TRP A 96 -0.54 -10.81 6.04
C TRP A 96 -0.64 -9.47 6.74
N LEU A 97 0.24 -8.53 6.38
CA LEU A 97 0.19 -7.17 6.90
C LEU A 97 -1.06 -6.45 6.37
N VAL A 98 -1.37 -6.64 5.08
CA VAL A 98 -2.60 -6.12 4.47
C VAL A 98 -3.84 -6.67 5.18
N LEU A 99 -3.93 -7.99 5.41
CA LEU A 99 -5.04 -8.58 6.14
C LEU A 99 -5.14 -8.07 7.58
N PHE A 100 -4.01 -7.93 8.28
CA PHE A 100 -3.96 -7.40 9.64
C PHE A 100 -4.53 -5.98 9.72
N TYR A 101 -4.11 -5.08 8.82
CA TYR A 101 -4.65 -3.72 8.79
C TYR A 101 -6.12 -3.68 8.38
N SER A 102 -6.49 -4.46 7.37
CA SER A 102 -7.86 -4.52 6.84
C SER A 102 -8.86 -5.00 7.89
N THR A 103 -8.47 -5.98 8.72
CA THR A 103 -9.35 -6.57 9.73
C THR A 103 -9.37 -5.83 11.07
N LEU A 104 -8.38 -4.98 11.38
CA LEU A 104 -8.30 -4.33 12.69
C LEU A 104 -8.48 -2.81 12.64
N PHE A 105 -7.86 -2.15 11.66
CA PHE A 105 -7.76 -0.69 11.62
C PHE A 105 -8.63 -0.06 10.54
N PHE A 106 -8.96 -0.82 9.48
CA PHE A 106 -9.69 -0.33 8.30
C PHE A 106 -11.12 -0.87 8.23
N LYS A 107 -11.70 -1.25 9.38
CA LYS A 107 -13.05 -1.83 9.46
C LYS A 107 -14.15 -0.89 8.95
N ASP A 108 -13.93 0.41 9.04
CA ASP A 108 -14.82 1.47 8.58
C ASP A 108 -14.61 1.85 7.11
N LYS A 109 -13.61 1.26 6.44
CA LYS A 109 -13.29 1.53 5.04
C LYS A 109 -14.03 0.59 4.11
N PHE A 110 -14.24 1.05 2.88
CA PHE A 110 -14.86 0.25 1.84
C PHE A 110 -13.79 -0.49 1.02
N PHE A 111 -14.04 -1.77 0.81
CA PHE A 111 -13.26 -2.62 -0.07
C PHE A 111 -14.14 -2.96 -1.27
N TRP A 112 -13.78 -2.44 -2.46
CA TRP A 112 -14.53 -2.70 -3.69
C TRP A 112 -13.69 -3.52 -4.65
N HIS A 113 -14.22 -4.67 -5.04
CA HIS A 113 -13.69 -5.46 -6.13
C HIS A 113 -14.31 -5.02 -7.45
N ILE A 114 -13.46 -4.76 -8.44
CA ILE A 114 -13.84 -4.42 -9.81
C ILE A 114 -13.40 -5.57 -10.73
N PRO A 115 -14.28 -6.56 -11.00
CA PRO A 115 -13.90 -7.79 -11.70
C PRO A 115 -13.29 -7.55 -13.08
N GLN A 116 -13.74 -6.52 -13.80
CA GLN A 116 -13.23 -6.15 -15.13
C GLN A 116 -11.73 -5.88 -15.14
N TYR A 117 -11.22 -5.29 -14.04
CA TYR A 117 -9.81 -4.97 -13.86
C TYR A 117 -9.09 -5.94 -12.93
N ASP A 118 -9.81 -6.94 -12.39
CA ASP A 118 -9.27 -7.91 -11.45
C ASP A 118 -8.55 -7.22 -10.26
N THR A 119 -9.18 -6.16 -9.76
CA THR A 119 -8.58 -5.18 -8.84
C THR A 119 -9.50 -4.91 -7.65
N ILE A 120 -8.90 -4.73 -6.47
CA ILE A 120 -9.56 -4.27 -5.25
C ILE A 120 -9.10 -2.85 -4.95
N VAL A 121 -10.05 -1.96 -4.67
CA VAL A 121 -9.80 -0.59 -4.21
C VAL A 121 -10.22 -0.47 -2.76
N VAL A 122 -9.34 0.08 -1.93
CA VAL A 122 -9.62 0.41 -0.53
C VAL A 122 -9.82 1.91 -0.42
N ALA A 123 -11.00 2.34 -0.02
CA ALA A 123 -11.36 3.75 -0.02
C ALA A 123 -12.36 4.12 1.06
N ASP A 124 -12.47 5.42 1.35
CA ASP A 124 -13.64 6.01 2.00
C ASP A 124 -14.13 7.24 1.25
N PHE A 125 -15.23 7.82 1.74
CA PHE A 125 -15.82 9.02 1.20
C PHE A 125 -15.99 10.07 2.28
N GLU A 126 -15.50 11.27 2.00
CA GLU A 126 -15.70 12.46 2.80
C GLU A 126 -16.37 13.53 1.93
N GLY A 127 -17.69 13.67 2.07
CA GLY A 127 -18.48 14.57 1.22
C GLY A 127 -18.47 14.16 -0.24
N ASP A 128 -17.88 15.00 -1.10
CA ASP A 128 -17.71 14.77 -2.54
C ASP A 128 -16.34 14.18 -2.91
N THR A 129 -15.50 13.91 -1.91
CA THR A 129 -14.13 13.42 -2.10
C THR A 129 -14.05 11.94 -1.74
N MET A 130 -13.45 11.15 -2.64
CA MET A 130 -13.08 9.75 -2.38
C MET A 130 -11.61 9.69 -2.01
N ASN A 131 -11.30 9.22 -0.79
CA ASN A 131 -9.91 8.96 -0.41
C ASN A 131 -9.56 7.52 -0.76
N CYS A 132 -8.58 7.33 -1.65
CA CYS A 132 -8.07 6.02 -2.02
C CYS A 132 -6.83 5.71 -1.19
N TYR A 133 -6.91 4.66 -0.37
CA TYR A 133 -5.82 4.25 0.51
C TYR A 133 -4.88 3.24 -0.16
N ASP A 134 -5.44 2.26 -0.89
CA ASP A 134 -4.64 1.27 -1.60
C ASP A 134 -5.42 0.64 -2.77
N ILE A 135 -4.68 0.06 -3.71
CA ILE A 135 -5.19 -0.62 -4.90
C ILE A 135 -4.40 -1.92 -5.08
N PHE A 136 -5.09 -3.06 -4.98
CA PHE A 136 -4.50 -4.39 -5.15
C PHE A 136 -4.98 -5.05 -6.43
N GLY A 137 -4.07 -5.44 -7.33
CA GLY A 137 -4.44 -6.06 -8.60
C GLY A 137 -3.24 -6.32 -9.50
N ALA A 138 -3.47 -7.03 -10.61
CA ALA A 138 -2.40 -7.39 -11.54
C ALA A 138 -1.92 -6.20 -12.41
N ARG A 139 -0.65 -6.26 -12.87
CA ARG A 139 0.08 -5.30 -13.75
C ARG A 139 -0.55 -5.00 -15.14
N ARG A 140 -1.86 -5.16 -15.34
CA ARG A 140 -2.48 -4.95 -16.66
C ARG A 140 -2.91 -3.51 -16.94
N HIS A 141 -3.00 -2.67 -15.91
CA HIS A 141 -3.36 -1.26 -16.06
C HIS A 141 -2.42 -0.42 -15.18
N SER A 142 -1.91 0.69 -15.70
CA SER A 142 -1.01 1.58 -14.95
C SER A 142 -1.75 2.86 -14.59
N LEU A 143 -1.65 3.30 -13.33
CA LEU A 143 -2.18 4.60 -12.89
C LEU A 143 -1.42 5.78 -13.52
N TYR A 144 -0.18 5.57 -13.98
CA TYR A 144 0.65 6.65 -14.55
C TYR A 144 0.09 7.24 -15.85
N TYR A 145 -0.55 6.42 -16.68
CA TYR A 145 -1.16 6.93 -17.93
C TYR A 145 -2.40 7.80 -17.68
N THR A 146 -3.01 7.69 -16.50
CA THR A 146 -4.24 8.40 -16.15
C THR A 146 -3.98 9.73 -15.44
N VAL A 147 -2.79 9.99 -14.91
CA VAL A 147 -2.51 11.21 -14.10
C VAL A 147 -1.73 12.28 -14.88
N LEU A 148 -1.01 11.93 -15.94
CA LEU A 148 -0.08 12.85 -16.63
C LEU A 148 -0.57 13.40 -17.98
N TYR A 149 -1.76 13.02 -18.45
CA TYR A 149 -2.26 13.41 -19.77
C TYR A 149 -3.63 14.12 -19.76
N ASP A 150 -4.06 14.68 -18.64
CA ASP A 150 -5.21 15.59 -18.56
C ASP A 150 -4.96 16.78 -17.61
#